data_AF-A0AAV6HYJ5-F1
#
_entry.id   AF-A0AAV6HYJ5-F1
#
_cell.length_a   1.000
_cell.length_b   1.000
_cell.length_c   1.000
_cell.angle_alpha   90.00
_cell.angle_beta   90.00
_cell.angle_gamma   90.00
#
_symmetry.space_group_name_H-M   'P 1'
#
loop_
_entity.id
_entity.type
_entity.pdbx_description
1 polymer ?
#
loop_
_entity_poly.entity_id
_entity_poly.type
_entity_poly.pdbx_seq_one_letter_code
_entity_poly.pdbx_strand_id
1 'polypeptide(L)'
;MGSGIDQVGVEELVKAGLDVEEAKVIDKGLKEAIGRTGGGRDPRELWREITARRLLRPSHPHPVHQLVYYSVYAGYDETANGPPLYWFPSLYQAKHTNLGRLMETHGSKLLGTSYKDPITSFSLFQSFSAKHPEVYWSLVVKELSIQFRESPKCILDTSDESKHGGTWLPGSVLNIAECCLMSTNYPRKEDDSLAIVWRDEGCDDSQVNQMTLKELREQVMLVANALDTIFLKGDAIAIDMPMTVKAIIIYLAIVLAGFVVVPIADSFAAKEIATRLRVSRAKAVFTQVI
;
A
#
# COMPACT_ATOMS: atom_id res chain seq x y z
N MET A 1 21.29 -29.91 4.72
CA MET A 1 20.42 -30.47 3.67
C MET A 1 19.30 -31.18 4.38
N GLY A 2 18.12 -30.55 4.42
CA GLY A 2 17.00 -31.04 5.21
C GLY A 2 16.40 -32.31 4.61
N SER A 3 15.85 -33.16 5.47
CA SER A 3 15.00 -34.29 5.10
C SER A 3 13.86 -33.80 4.22
N GLY A 4 13.55 -34.48 3.13
CA GLY A 4 12.38 -34.16 2.31
C GLY A 4 11.09 -34.29 3.12
N ILE A 5 10.02 -33.59 2.71
CA ILE A 5 8.75 -33.57 3.45
C ILE A 5 8.15 -34.96 3.71
N ASP A 6 8.40 -35.94 2.82
CA ASP A 6 7.95 -37.33 3.00
C ASP A 6 8.61 -38.05 4.18
N GLN A 7 9.73 -37.52 4.68
CA GLN A 7 10.46 -38.04 5.83
C GLN A 7 10.04 -37.36 7.15
N VAL A 8 9.24 -36.29 7.09
CA VAL A 8 8.72 -35.61 8.27
C VAL A 8 7.52 -36.38 8.80
N GLY A 9 7.73 -37.13 9.88
CA GLY A 9 6.68 -37.86 10.60
C GLY A 9 6.49 -37.37 12.03
N VAL A 10 5.65 -38.08 12.78
CA VAL A 10 5.32 -37.78 14.19
C VAL A 10 6.59 -37.65 15.05
N GLU A 11 7.59 -38.52 14.86
CA GLU A 11 8.83 -38.49 15.65
C GLU A 11 9.62 -37.19 15.45
N GLU A 12 9.76 -36.72 14.21
CA GLU A 12 10.48 -35.48 13.90
C GLU A 12 9.72 -34.24 14.39
N LEU A 13 8.39 -34.27 14.31
CA LEU A 13 7.51 -33.22 14.84
C LEU A 13 7.60 -33.12 16.37
N VAL A 14 7.67 -34.25 17.07
CA VAL A 14 7.88 -34.29 18.53
C VAL A 14 9.28 -33.81 18.90
N LYS A 15 10.32 -34.21 18.16
CA LYS A 15 11.69 -33.68 18.34
C LYS A 15 11.77 -32.17 18.14
N ALA A 16 10.96 -31.62 17.24
CA ALA A 16 10.83 -30.18 17.02
C ALA A 16 10.03 -29.44 18.10
N GLY A 17 9.47 -30.16 19.08
CA GLY A 17 8.88 -29.61 20.30
C GLY A 17 7.36 -29.71 20.41
N LEU A 18 6.67 -30.44 19.52
CA LEU A 18 5.24 -30.69 19.66
C LEU A 18 4.94 -31.82 20.64
N ASP A 19 3.75 -31.76 21.23
CA ASP A 19 3.19 -32.93 21.88
C ASP A 19 2.78 -34.00 20.86
N VAL A 20 2.63 -35.24 21.35
CA VAL A 20 2.38 -36.40 20.50
C VAL A 20 1.04 -36.33 19.78
N GLU A 21 0.00 -35.73 20.38
CA GLU A 21 -1.32 -35.65 19.78
C GLU A 21 -1.38 -34.55 18.71
N GLU A 22 -0.79 -33.38 18.98
CA GLU A 22 -0.60 -32.32 17.99
C GLU A 22 0.27 -32.80 16.82
N ALA A 23 1.36 -33.52 17.10
CA ALA A 23 2.22 -34.09 16.07
C ALA A 23 1.47 -35.07 15.15
N LYS A 24 0.58 -35.93 15.69
CA LYS A 24 -0.28 -36.82 14.89
C LYS A 24 -1.26 -36.04 14.00
N VAL A 25 -1.85 -34.95 14.53
CA VAL A 25 -2.77 -34.10 13.77
C VAL A 25 -2.05 -33.44 12.59
N ILE A 26 -0.85 -32.90 12.83
CA ILE A 26 -0.06 -32.26 11.78
C ILE A 26 0.45 -33.28 10.77
N ASP A 27 0.99 -34.43 11.19
CA ASP A 27 1.45 -35.51 10.30
C ASP A 27 0.34 -35.98 9.35
N LYS A 28 -0.86 -36.23 9.89
CA LYS A 28 -2.04 -36.56 9.09
C LYS A 28 -2.37 -35.45 8.09
N GLY A 29 -2.37 -34.19 8.54
CA GLY A 29 -2.61 -33.02 7.70
C GLY A 29 -1.60 -32.88 6.57
N LEU A 30 -0.32 -33.11 6.84
CA LEU A 30 0.77 -33.06 5.86
C LEU A 30 0.60 -34.16 4.81
N LYS A 31 0.33 -35.40 5.21
CA LYS A 31 0.07 -36.51 4.27
C LYS A 31 -1.11 -36.25 3.35
N GLU A 32 -2.20 -35.71 3.90
CA GLU A 32 -3.36 -35.30 3.11
C GLU A 32 -3.03 -34.15 2.14
N ALA A 33 -2.19 -33.18 2.56
CA ALA A 33 -1.75 -32.09 1.68
C ALA A 33 -0.89 -32.60 0.52
N ILE A 34 0.10 -33.47 0.80
CA ILE A 34 0.96 -34.12 -0.20
C ILE A 34 0.11 -34.90 -1.21
N GLY A 35 -0.89 -35.67 -0.73
CA GLY A 35 -1.79 -36.43 -1.60
C GLY A 35 -2.61 -35.54 -2.55
N ARG A 36 -3.05 -34.36 -2.09
CA ARG A 36 -3.83 -33.41 -2.90
C ARG A 36 -2.99 -32.68 -3.94
N THR A 37 -1.72 -32.43 -3.68
CA THR A 37 -0.83 -31.67 -4.58
C THR A 37 -0.01 -32.57 -5.52
N GLY A 38 -0.55 -33.73 -5.89
CA GLY A 38 0.08 -34.64 -6.85
C GLY A 38 1.38 -35.26 -6.33
N GLY A 39 1.46 -35.53 -5.01
CA GLY A 39 2.63 -36.10 -4.36
C GLY A 39 3.74 -35.09 -4.08
N GLY A 40 3.40 -33.81 -3.86
CA GLY A 40 4.38 -32.78 -3.48
C GLY A 40 5.37 -32.36 -4.57
N ARG A 41 5.09 -32.68 -5.84
CA ARG A 41 6.00 -32.36 -6.97
C ARG A 41 6.25 -30.87 -7.16
N ASP A 42 5.26 -30.03 -6.90
CA ASP A 42 5.44 -28.59 -6.83
C ASP A 42 5.45 -28.16 -5.35
N PRO A 43 6.63 -27.79 -4.80
CA PRO A 43 6.73 -27.39 -3.40
C PRO A 43 5.96 -26.09 -3.12
N ARG A 44 5.71 -25.24 -4.12
CA ARG A 44 4.90 -24.02 -3.94
C ARG A 44 3.44 -24.35 -3.71
N GLU A 45 2.87 -25.27 -4.50
CA GLU A 45 1.49 -25.70 -4.32
C GLU A 45 1.31 -26.52 -3.04
N LEU A 46 2.31 -27.35 -2.67
CA LEU A 46 2.30 -28.03 -1.37
C LEU A 46 2.30 -27.02 -0.21
N TRP A 47 3.20 -26.04 -0.22
CA TRP A 47 3.24 -25.02 0.82
C TRP A 47 1.95 -24.18 0.86
N ARG A 48 1.36 -23.88 -0.30
CA ARG A 48 0.06 -23.20 -0.42
C ARG A 48 -1.05 -24.00 0.25
N GLU A 49 -1.13 -25.32 0.04
CA GLU A 49 -2.13 -26.17 0.69
C GLU A 49 -1.91 -26.24 2.21
N ILE A 50 -0.67 -26.38 2.67
CA ILE A 50 -0.32 -26.40 4.10
C ILE A 50 -0.77 -25.10 4.80
N THR A 51 -0.48 -23.96 4.18
CA THR A 51 -0.83 -22.63 4.71
C THR A 51 -2.34 -22.36 4.63
N ALA A 52 -3.00 -22.71 3.52
CA ALA A 52 -4.45 -22.55 3.36
C ALA A 52 -5.25 -23.33 4.41
N ARG A 53 -4.77 -24.53 4.77
CA ARG A 53 -5.38 -25.38 5.80
C ARG A 53 -5.03 -24.97 7.23
N ARG A 54 -4.15 -23.98 7.41
CA ARG A 54 -3.65 -23.54 8.73
C ARG A 54 -3.12 -24.71 9.57
N LEU A 55 -2.38 -25.63 8.94
CA LEU A 55 -1.81 -26.78 9.63
C LEU A 55 -0.80 -26.34 10.70
N LEU A 56 -0.11 -25.22 10.47
CA LEU A 56 0.79 -24.60 11.43
C LEU A 56 0.12 -23.38 12.07
N ARG A 57 0.10 -23.32 13.40
CA ARG A 57 -0.47 -22.22 14.20
C ARG A 57 0.65 -21.36 14.77
N PRO A 58 0.43 -20.05 15.00
CA PRO A 58 1.43 -19.19 15.62
C PRO A 58 1.89 -19.63 17.02
N SER A 59 1.08 -20.45 17.70
CA SER A 59 1.40 -21.03 19.00
C SER A 59 2.36 -22.22 18.94
N HIS A 60 2.56 -22.83 17.76
CA HIS A 60 3.49 -23.96 17.64
C HIS A 60 4.94 -23.50 17.81
N PRO A 61 5.84 -24.36 18.32
CA PRO A 61 7.25 -24.04 18.44
C PRO A 61 7.88 -23.65 17.10
N HIS A 62 8.70 -22.61 17.10
CA HIS A 62 9.41 -22.16 15.89
C HIS A 62 10.17 -23.28 15.14
N PRO A 63 10.84 -24.24 15.82
CA PRO A 63 11.52 -25.33 15.12
C PRO A 63 10.58 -26.21 14.27
N VAL A 64 9.31 -26.33 14.62
CA VAL A 64 8.29 -27.06 13.83
C VAL A 64 8.04 -26.33 12.51
N HIS A 65 7.90 -25.01 12.56
CA HIS A 65 7.70 -24.20 11.36
C HIS A 65 8.90 -24.33 10.42
N GLN A 66 10.12 -24.26 10.97
CA GLN A 66 11.34 -24.42 10.19
C GLN A 66 11.43 -25.81 9.58
N LEU A 67 11.20 -26.87 10.37
CA LEU A 67 11.24 -28.25 9.91
C LEU A 67 10.31 -28.43 8.70
N VAL A 68 9.03 -28.11 8.84
CA VAL A 68 8.06 -28.31 7.76
C VAL A 68 8.42 -27.46 6.54
N TYR A 69 8.77 -26.19 6.73
CA TYR A 69 9.10 -25.28 5.61
C TYR A 69 10.32 -25.76 4.82
N TYR A 70 11.44 -26.02 5.49
CA TYR A 70 12.67 -26.44 4.82
C TYR A 70 12.56 -27.85 4.25
N SER A 71 11.72 -28.71 4.81
CA SER A 71 11.44 -30.02 4.25
C SER A 71 10.58 -29.97 2.99
N VAL A 72 9.60 -29.05 2.91
CA VAL A 72 8.82 -28.80 1.69
C VAL A 72 9.72 -28.27 0.58
N TYR A 73 10.62 -27.35 0.89
CA TYR A 73 11.53 -26.73 -0.08
C TYR A 73 12.90 -27.41 -0.19
N ALA A 74 13.08 -28.62 0.35
CA ALA A 74 14.40 -29.27 0.46
C ALA A 74 15.12 -29.46 -0.89
N GLY A 75 14.37 -29.66 -1.98
CA GLY A 75 14.88 -29.80 -3.34
C GLY A 75 14.56 -28.61 -4.26
N TYR A 76 14.24 -27.45 -3.69
CA TYR A 76 13.81 -26.29 -4.45
C TYR A 76 15.00 -25.58 -5.12
N ASP A 77 14.95 -25.42 -6.44
CA ASP A 77 15.97 -24.69 -7.20
C ASP A 77 15.71 -23.18 -7.12
N GLU A 78 16.40 -22.52 -6.20
CA GLU A 78 16.32 -21.06 -6.02
C GLU A 78 16.91 -20.28 -7.21
N THR A 79 17.88 -20.86 -7.93
CA THR A 79 18.53 -20.18 -9.06
C THR A 79 17.59 -20.06 -10.25
N ALA A 80 16.79 -21.10 -10.51
CA ALA A 80 15.80 -21.08 -11.58
C ALA A 80 14.50 -20.38 -11.17
N ASN A 81 14.08 -20.48 -9.91
CA ASN A 81 12.72 -20.10 -9.51
C ASN A 81 12.65 -18.87 -8.58
N GLY A 82 13.80 -18.33 -8.17
CA GLY A 82 13.88 -17.30 -7.12
C GLY A 82 13.69 -17.88 -5.72
N PRO A 83 13.57 -17.05 -4.68
CA PRO A 83 13.48 -17.52 -3.30
C PRO A 83 12.17 -18.27 -3.02
N PRO A 84 12.18 -19.27 -2.11
CA PRO A 84 10.99 -20.01 -1.72
C PRO A 84 9.98 -19.10 -1.02
N LEU A 85 8.69 -19.28 -1.33
CA LEU A 85 7.62 -18.40 -0.86
C LEU A 85 7.15 -18.81 0.53
N TYR A 86 7.14 -17.87 1.47
CA TYR A 86 6.72 -18.14 2.86
C TYR A 86 5.21 -18.03 3.08
N TRP A 87 4.52 -17.22 2.29
CA TRP A 87 3.12 -16.91 2.51
C TRP A 87 2.39 -16.70 1.18
N PHE A 88 1.12 -17.11 1.16
CA PHE A 88 0.22 -16.87 0.05
C PHE A 88 -1.07 -16.23 0.58
N PRO A 89 -1.60 -15.20 -0.09
CA PRO A 89 -2.94 -14.73 0.22
C PRO A 89 -3.94 -15.83 -0.12
N SER A 90 -4.92 -16.04 0.76
CA SER A 90 -6.11 -16.79 0.36
C SER A 90 -6.85 -16.04 -0.75
N LEU A 91 -7.60 -16.79 -1.56
CA LEU A 91 -8.46 -16.17 -2.58
C LEU A 91 -9.46 -15.19 -1.96
N TYR A 92 -10.00 -15.52 -0.78
CA TYR A 92 -10.86 -14.62 -0.01
C TYR A 92 -10.15 -13.29 0.28
N GLN A 93 -8.94 -13.31 0.86
CA GLN A 93 -8.18 -12.09 1.14
C GLN A 93 -7.88 -11.31 -0.13
N ALA A 94 -7.42 -11.99 -1.18
CA ALA A 94 -7.08 -11.36 -2.45
C ALA A 94 -8.27 -10.59 -3.02
N LYS A 95 -9.46 -11.19 -3.06
CA LYS A 95 -10.72 -10.54 -3.53
C LYS A 95 -11.13 -9.32 -2.71
N HIS A 96 -10.77 -9.25 -1.44
CA HIS A 96 -11.14 -8.15 -0.54
C HIS A 96 -10.12 -7.01 -0.48
N THR A 97 -8.96 -7.16 -1.13
CA THR A 97 -8.03 -6.03 -1.32
C THR A 97 -8.63 -4.98 -2.24
N ASN A 98 -8.14 -3.73 -2.20
CA ASN A 98 -8.59 -2.67 -3.11
C ASN A 98 -8.41 -3.08 -4.58
N LEU A 99 -7.23 -3.61 -4.93
CA LEU A 99 -6.96 -4.10 -6.28
C LEU A 99 -7.80 -5.33 -6.62
N GLY A 100 -7.99 -6.25 -5.67
CA GLY A 100 -8.84 -7.43 -5.87
C GLY A 100 -10.28 -7.07 -6.18
N ARG A 101 -10.86 -6.09 -5.47
CA ARG A 101 -12.21 -5.59 -5.77
C ARG A 101 -12.29 -4.96 -7.15
N LEU A 102 -11.28 -4.17 -7.54
CA LEU A 102 -11.19 -3.59 -8.88
C LEU A 102 -11.12 -4.70 -9.96
N MET A 103 -10.30 -5.73 -9.74
CA MET A 103 -10.16 -6.88 -10.63
C MET A 103 -11.44 -7.71 -10.69
N GLU A 104 -12.13 -7.95 -9.57
CA GLU A 104 -13.40 -8.68 -9.58
C GLU A 104 -14.50 -7.90 -10.30
N THR A 105 -14.51 -6.57 -10.16
CA THR A 105 -15.51 -5.69 -10.78
C THR A 105 -15.28 -5.55 -12.29
N HIS A 106 -14.02 -5.45 -12.73
CA HIS A 106 -13.69 -5.11 -14.12
C HIS A 106 -12.96 -6.20 -14.90
N GLY A 107 -12.38 -7.19 -14.23
CA GLY A 107 -11.50 -8.20 -14.81
C GLY A 107 -12.13 -8.97 -15.96
N SER A 108 -13.36 -9.46 -15.80
CA SER A 108 -14.09 -10.16 -16.88
C SER A 108 -14.34 -9.26 -18.10
N LYS A 109 -14.54 -7.95 -17.91
CA LYS A 109 -14.70 -7.00 -19.01
C LYS A 109 -13.37 -6.68 -19.71
N LEU A 110 -12.29 -6.57 -18.95
CA LEU A 110 -10.97 -6.16 -19.46
C LEU A 110 -10.20 -7.32 -20.08
N LEU A 111 -10.29 -8.52 -19.50
CA LEU A 111 -9.51 -9.70 -19.87
C LEU A 111 -10.37 -10.83 -20.46
N GLY A 112 -11.69 -10.65 -20.55
CA GLY A 112 -12.60 -11.65 -21.10
C GLY A 112 -12.59 -12.97 -20.34
N THR A 113 -12.63 -14.07 -21.08
CA THR A 113 -12.61 -15.44 -20.54
C THR A 113 -11.28 -15.84 -19.87
N SER A 114 -10.24 -15.02 -20.04
CA SER A 114 -8.93 -15.25 -19.39
C SER A 114 -8.91 -14.77 -17.93
N TYR A 115 -9.89 -13.97 -17.52
CA TYR A 115 -10.06 -13.64 -16.11
C TYR A 115 -10.62 -14.85 -15.35
N LYS A 116 -9.96 -15.21 -14.26
CA LYS A 116 -10.39 -16.28 -13.35
C LYS A 116 -10.56 -15.75 -11.95
N ASP A 117 -9.50 -15.17 -11.41
CA ASP A 117 -9.46 -14.62 -10.07
C ASP A 117 -8.28 -13.63 -9.89
N PRO A 118 -8.23 -12.85 -8.81
CA PRO A 118 -7.22 -11.81 -8.63
C PRO A 118 -5.80 -12.35 -8.48
N ILE A 119 -5.62 -13.60 -8.06
CA ILE A 119 -4.30 -14.21 -7.88
C ILE A 119 -3.80 -14.71 -9.24
N THR A 120 -4.56 -15.56 -9.91
CA THR A 120 -4.13 -16.21 -11.15
C THR A 120 -4.12 -15.25 -12.35
N SER A 121 -4.99 -14.24 -12.35
CA SER A 121 -5.08 -13.25 -13.41
C SER A 121 -4.24 -11.99 -13.17
N PHE A 122 -3.53 -11.87 -12.04
CA PHE A 122 -2.75 -10.67 -11.69
C PHE A 122 -1.78 -10.26 -12.80
N SER A 123 -0.94 -11.19 -13.29
CA SER A 123 0.06 -10.89 -14.31
C SER A 123 -0.57 -10.44 -15.63
N LEU A 124 -1.72 -11.01 -15.99
CA LEU A 124 -2.45 -10.60 -17.19
C LEU A 124 -3.06 -9.20 -17.01
N PHE A 125 -3.61 -8.91 -15.84
CA PHE A 125 -4.14 -7.59 -15.49
C PHE A 125 -3.04 -6.51 -15.44
N GLN A 126 -1.87 -6.84 -14.91
CA GLN A 126 -0.70 -5.96 -14.91
C GLN A 126 -0.23 -5.69 -16.35
N SER A 127 -0.14 -6.72 -17.19
CA SER A 127 0.19 -6.56 -18.62
C SER A 127 -0.84 -5.68 -19.34
N PHE A 128 -2.12 -5.85 -19.03
CA PHE A 128 -3.20 -4.99 -19.54
C PHE A 128 -3.01 -3.53 -19.12
N SER A 129 -2.72 -3.25 -17.84
CA SER A 129 -2.52 -1.88 -17.35
C SER A 129 -1.40 -1.13 -18.06
N ALA A 130 -0.34 -1.84 -18.46
CA ALA A 130 0.78 -1.27 -19.20
C ALA A 130 0.46 -1.03 -20.68
N LYS A 131 -0.29 -1.94 -21.31
CA LYS A 131 -0.64 -1.86 -22.74
C LYS A 131 -1.82 -0.93 -23.02
N HIS A 132 -2.70 -0.73 -22.04
CA HIS A 132 -3.93 0.05 -22.19
C HIS A 132 -4.07 1.10 -21.07
N PRO A 133 -3.12 2.05 -20.96
CA PRO A 133 -3.11 3.04 -19.89
C PRO A 133 -4.36 3.92 -19.88
N GLU A 134 -4.89 4.31 -21.05
CA GLU A 134 -6.11 5.12 -21.17
C GLU A 134 -7.30 4.48 -20.45
N VAL A 135 -7.50 3.17 -20.65
CA VAL A 135 -8.60 2.42 -20.03
C VAL A 135 -8.33 2.20 -18.55
N TYR A 136 -7.13 1.72 -18.20
CA TYR A 136 -6.78 1.37 -16.84
C TYR A 136 -6.84 2.58 -15.91
N TRP A 137 -6.17 3.67 -16.27
CA TRP A 137 -6.12 4.85 -15.41
C TRP A 137 -7.44 5.60 -15.34
N SER A 138 -8.27 5.56 -16.39
CA SER A 138 -9.65 6.07 -16.30
C SER A 138 -10.44 5.35 -15.19
N LEU A 139 -10.26 4.04 -15.06
CA LEU A 139 -10.87 3.26 -13.97
C LEU A 139 -10.29 3.65 -12.62
N VAL A 140 -8.96 3.76 -12.51
CA VAL A 140 -8.29 4.12 -11.25
C VAL A 140 -8.68 5.53 -10.77
N VAL A 141 -8.69 6.51 -11.66
CA VAL A 141 -9.09 7.90 -11.37
C VAL A 141 -10.53 7.95 -10.86
N LYS A 142 -11.43 7.17 -11.47
CA LYS A 142 -12.81 7.04 -11.02
C LYS A 142 -12.91 6.35 -9.66
N GLU A 143 -12.18 5.25 -9.45
CA GLU A 143 -12.19 4.49 -8.19
C GLU A 143 -11.67 5.34 -7.03
N LEU A 144 -10.61 6.11 -7.26
CA LEU A 144 -10.06 7.07 -6.31
C LEU A 144 -10.95 8.30 -6.10
N SER A 145 -12.05 8.42 -6.86
CA SER A 145 -13.02 9.51 -6.76
C SER A 145 -12.37 10.89 -6.91
N ILE A 146 -11.37 11.00 -7.80
CA ILE A 146 -10.68 12.26 -8.07
C ILE A 146 -11.67 13.23 -8.71
N GLN A 147 -11.82 14.39 -8.09
CA GLN A 147 -12.73 15.44 -8.55
C GLN A 147 -11.96 16.43 -9.42
N PHE A 148 -12.43 16.58 -10.66
CA PHE A 148 -11.92 17.57 -11.59
C PHE A 148 -12.87 18.76 -11.64
N ARG A 149 -12.30 19.97 -11.61
CA ARG A 149 -13.01 21.20 -11.97
C ARG A 149 -13.13 21.31 -13.49
N GLU A 150 -12.08 20.93 -14.20
CA GLU A 150 -12.07 20.72 -15.64
C GLU A 150 -11.53 19.32 -15.94
N SER A 151 -12.32 18.50 -16.62
CA SER A 151 -11.93 17.13 -16.96
C SER A 151 -10.79 17.10 -17.96
N PRO A 152 -9.87 16.12 -17.86
CA PRO A 152 -8.82 15.95 -18.86
C PRO A 152 -9.38 15.59 -20.23
N LYS A 153 -8.65 15.95 -21.30
CA LYS A 153 -8.99 15.56 -22.68
C LYS A 153 -8.82 14.05 -22.93
N CYS A 154 -7.80 13.47 -22.31
CA CYS A 154 -7.49 12.03 -22.29
C CYS A 154 -6.65 11.73 -21.03
N ILE A 155 -6.36 10.46 -20.73
CA ILE A 155 -5.49 10.11 -19.60
C ILE A 155 -4.03 10.46 -19.89
N LEU A 156 -3.53 10.11 -21.08
CA LEU A 156 -2.13 10.29 -21.44
C LEU A 156 -2.00 10.69 -22.91
N ASP A 157 -1.39 11.85 -23.14
CA ASP A 157 -1.04 12.34 -24.47
C ASP A 157 0.46 12.12 -24.74
N THR A 158 0.76 11.27 -25.71
CA THR A 158 2.13 10.95 -26.16
C THR A 158 2.46 11.54 -27.52
N SER A 159 1.69 12.51 -28.02
CA SER A 159 1.91 13.12 -29.33
C SER A 159 3.17 13.99 -29.40
N ASP A 160 3.63 14.50 -28.25
CA ASP A 160 4.86 15.30 -28.12
C ASP A 160 6.06 14.41 -27.77
N GLU A 161 6.84 14.04 -28.79
CA GLU A 161 8.02 13.18 -28.67
C GLU A 161 9.15 13.78 -27.82
N SER A 162 9.16 15.10 -27.57
CA SER A 162 10.18 15.74 -26.72
C SER A 162 9.99 15.39 -25.23
N LYS A 163 8.76 15.04 -24.84
CA LYS A 163 8.39 14.68 -23.47
C LYS A 163 8.47 13.17 -23.29
N HIS A 164 9.61 12.72 -22.79
CA HIS A 164 9.85 11.32 -22.44
C HIS A 164 8.85 10.90 -21.34
N GLY A 165 7.73 10.27 -21.74
CA GLY A 165 6.62 9.87 -20.85
C GLY A 165 5.28 10.57 -21.11
N GLY A 166 5.20 11.49 -22.07
CA GLY A 166 3.96 12.18 -22.45
C GLY A 166 3.46 13.20 -21.42
N THR A 167 2.25 13.72 -21.66
CA THR A 167 1.53 14.63 -20.75
C THR A 167 0.33 13.90 -20.16
N TRP A 168 0.31 13.74 -18.84
CA TRP A 168 -0.82 13.12 -18.12
C TRP A 168 -1.94 14.13 -17.89
N LEU A 169 -3.18 13.66 -18.06
CA LEU A 169 -4.42 14.41 -17.81
C LEU A 169 -4.42 15.82 -18.47
N PRO A 170 -4.05 15.96 -19.76
CA PRO A 170 -3.88 17.25 -20.40
C PRO A 170 -5.18 18.08 -20.38
N GLY A 171 -5.03 19.36 -20.03
CA GLY A 171 -6.13 20.31 -19.92
C GLY A 171 -6.99 20.13 -18.67
N SER A 172 -6.66 19.19 -17.78
CA SER A 172 -7.40 19.06 -16.53
C SER A 172 -7.07 20.17 -15.54
N VAL A 173 -8.05 20.51 -14.72
CA VAL A 173 -7.91 21.40 -13.56
C VAL A 173 -8.50 20.70 -12.35
N LEU A 174 -7.70 20.51 -11.30
CA LEU A 174 -8.11 19.89 -10.04
C LEU A 174 -7.32 20.47 -8.87
N ASN A 175 -7.81 20.27 -7.65
CA ASN A 175 -7.03 20.45 -6.44
C ASN A 175 -7.04 19.15 -5.62
N ILE A 176 -5.88 18.56 -5.39
CA ILE A 176 -5.80 17.27 -4.69
C ILE A 176 -6.10 17.41 -3.19
N ALA A 177 -5.73 18.54 -2.57
CA ALA A 177 -6.08 18.82 -1.18
C ALA A 177 -7.60 18.98 -1.01
N GLU A 178 -8.28 19.59 -1.98
CA GLU A 178 -9.75 19.64 -2.02
C GLU A 178 -10.36 18.22 -2.04
N CYS A 179 -9.86 17.32 -2.89
CA CYS A 179 -10.28 15.91 -2.89
C CYS A 179 -10.04 15.24 -1.51
N CYS A 180 -8.91 15.54 -0.87
CA CYS A 180 -8.56 15.03 0.46
C CYS A 180 -9.39 15.65 1.60
N LEU A 181 -10.05 16.78 1.43
CA LEU A 181 -10.74 17.51 2.51
C LEU A 181 -12.27 17.50 2.37
N MET A 182 -12.80 17.31 1.16
CA MET A 182 -14.24 17.24 0.96
C MET A 182 -14.83 15.93 1.49
N SER A 183 -16.02 16.02 2.09
CA SER A 183 -16.84 14.85 2.37
C SER A 183 -17.36 14.25 1.06
N THR A 184 -17.41 12.93 0.96
CA THR A 184 -17.98 12.23 -0.19
C THR A 184 -18.70 10.96 0.24
N ASN A 185 -19.74 10.59 -0.50
CA ASN A 185 -20.48 9.34 -0.28
C ASN A 185 -19.67 8.11 -0.76
N TYR A 186 -18.69 8.32 -1.64
CA TYR A 186 -17.81 7.26 -2.15
C TYR A 186 -16.39 7.80 -2.34
N PRO A 187 -15.35 7.17 -1.74
CA PRO A 187 -15.47 6.27 -0.58
C PRO A 187 -16.18 6.98 0.58
N ARG A 188 -16.98 6.28 1.40
CA ARG A 188 -17.75 6.91 2.48
C ARG A 188 -16.84 7.70 3.43
N LYS A 189 -16.93 9.02 3.35
CA LYS A 189 -16.09 9.98 4.06
C LYS A 189 -16.97 11.16 4.47
N GLU A 190 -17.51 11.09 5.67
CA GLU A 190 -18.41 12.08 6.24
C GLU A 190 -17.62 13.11 7.05
N ASP A 191 -18.21 14.27 7.32
CA ASP A 191 -17.56 15.35 8.06
C ASP A 191 -17.11 14.93 9.48
N ASP A 192 -17.89 14.05 10.13
CA ASP A 192 -17.59 13.51 11.47
C ASP A 192 -16.64 12.30 11.43
N SER A 193 -16.20 11.87 10.24
CA SER A 193 -15.21 10.80 10.13
C SER A 193 -13.86 11.26 10.67
N LEU A 194 -13.18 10.39 11.43
CA LEU A 194 -11.82 10.66 11.89
C LEU A 194 -10.87 10.76 10.69
N ALA A 195 -10.18 11.90 10.58
CA ALA A 195 -9.23 12.17 9.51
C ALA A 195 -7.77 12.06 9.97
N ILE A 196 -7.48 12.52 11.19
CA ILE A 196 -6.14 12.41 11.80
C ILE A 196 -6.27 11.80 13.19
N VAL A 197 -5.39 10.86 13.48
CA VAL A 197 -5.23 10.21 14.78
C VAL A 197 -3.74 10.28 15.11
N TRP A 198 -3.39 10.88 16.24
CA TRP A 198 -1.97 11.10 16.59
C TRP A 198 -1.71 11.06 18.09
N ARG A 199 -0.43 10.94 18.44
CA ARG A 199 0.10 11.21 19.77
C ARG A 199 1.22 12.22 19.63
N ASP A 200 1.31 13.10 20.61
CA ASP A 200 2.42 14.04 20.69
C ASP A 200 3.66 13.32 21.23
N GLU A 201 4.84 13.76 20.80
CA GLU A 201 6.11 13.17 21.24
C GLU A 201 6.26 13.29 22.76
N GLY A 202 6.68 12.20 23.41
CA GLY A 202 6.79 12.13 24.88
C GLY A 202 5.46 11.87 25.60
N CYS A 203 4.35 11.66 24.88
CA CYS A 203 3.04 11.36 25.45
C CYS A 203 2.56 9.93 25.12
N ASP A 204 3.45 8.94 25.19
CA ASP A 204 3.13 7.55 24.82
C ASP A 204 2.01 6.92 25.65
N ASP A 205 1.92 7.30 26.92
CA ASP A 205 0.91 6.83 27.88
C ASP A 205 -0.39 7.66 27.85
N SER A 206 -0.45 8.74 27.05
CA SER A 206 -1.65 9.56 26.96
C SER A 206 -2.72 8.94 26.05
N GLN A 207 -3.93 9.43 26.21
CA GLN A 207 -4.99 9.17 25.23
C GLN A 207 -4.55 9.66 23.85
N VAL A 208 -4.97 8.91 22.83
CA VAL A 208 -4.68 9.24 21.44
C VAL A 208 -5.56 10.42 21.04
N ASN A 209 -4.95 11.46 20.48
CA ASN A 209 -5.65 12.60 19.94
C ASN A 209 -6.36 12.24 18.63
N GLN A 210 -7.48 12.90 18.37
CA GLN A 210 -8.31 12.64 17.20
C GLN A 210 -8.80 13.98 16.62
N MET A 211 -8.90 14.04 15.30
CA MET A 211 -9.44 15.18 14.57
C MET A 211 -10.34 14.68 13.46
N THR A 212 -11.56 15.19 13.43
CA THR A 212 -12.54 14.92 12.39
C THR A 212 -12.14 15.57 11.06
N LEU A 213 -12.73 15.09 9.97
CA LEU A 213 -12.53 15.68 8.65
C LEU A 213 -12.93 17.15 8.61
N LYS A 214 -14.05 17.50 9.26
CA LYS A 214 -14.53 18.88 9.35
C LYS A 214 -13.53 19.79 10.05
N GLU A 215 -13.04 19.38 11.23
CA GLU A 215 -12.05 20.16 11.99
C GLU A 215 -10.75 20.32 11.19
N LEU A 216 -10.27 19.25 10.55
CA LEU A 216 -9.10 19.32 9.67
C LEU A 216 -9.32 20.33 8.54
N ARG A 217 -10.47 20.27 7.86
CA ARG A 217 -10.81 21.16 6.76
C ARG A 217 -10.85 22.62 7.23
N GLU A 218 -11.45 22.90 8.38
CA GLU A 218 -11.52 24.25 8.96
C GLU A 218 -10.13 24.82 9.26
N GLN A 219 -9.26 24.03 9.89
CA GLN A 219 -7.88 24.44 10.19
C GLN A 219 -7.05 24.66 8.91
N VAL A 220 -7.20 23.78 7.93
CA VAL A 220 -6.53 23.92 6.63
C VAL A 220 -6.99 25.17 5.89
N MET A 221 -8.30 25.44 5.86
CA MET A 221 -8.84 26.65 5.23
C MET A 221 -8.36 27.92 5.92
N LEU A 222 -8.25 27.91 7.26
CA LEU A 222 -7.74 29.05 8.02
C LEU A 222 -6.31 29.42 7.58
N VAL A 223 -5.41 28.44 7.51
CA VAL A 223 -4.02 28.65 7.08
C VAL A 223 -3.96 29.04 5.59
N ALA A 224 -4.74 28.38 4.73
CA ALA A 224 -4.77 28.67 3.30
C ALA A 224 -5.20 30.12 3.02
N ASN A 225 -6.27 30.57 3.67
CA ASN A 225 -6.76 31.94 3.56
C ASN A 225 -5.73 32.96 4.06
N ALA A 226 -5.02 32.68 5.15
CA ALA A 226 -3.98 33.56 5.65
C ALA A 226 -2.82 33.70 4.64
N LEU A 227 -2.38 32.59 4.04
CA LEU A 227 -1.32 32.61 3.02
C LEU A 227 -1.74 33.36 1.76
N ASP A 228 -2.99 33.23 1.32
CA ASP A 228 -3.56 33.95 0.16
C ASP A 228 -3.56 35.47 0.33
N THR A 229 -3.49 35.99 1.56
CA THR A 229 -3.36 37.45 1.80
C THR A 229 -1.93 37.98 1.62
N ILE A 230 -0.93 37.09 1.59
CA ILE A 230 0.51 37.46 1.63
C ILE A 230 1.23 37.06 0.34
N PHE A 231 0.88 35.91 -0.24
CA PHE A 231 1.62 35.28 -1.33
C PHE A 231 0.80 35.15 -2.62
N LEU A 232 1.48 34.89 -3.73
CA LEU A 232 0.86 34.64 -5.04
C LEU A 232 0.89 33.15 -5.37
N LYS A 233 -0.16 32.65 -6.04
CA LYS A 233 -0.21 31.24 -6.48
C LYS A 233 1.05 30.86 -7.25
N GLY A 234 1.56 29.67 -6.96
CA GLY A 234 2.86 29.19 -7.47
C GLY A 234 4.07 29.60 -6.62
N ASP A 235 3.92 30.48 -5.63
CA ASP A 235 4.99 30.78 -4.68
C ASP A 235 5.38 29.54 -3.87
N ALA A 236 6.68 29.36 -3.65
CA ALA A 236 7.21 28.27 -2.85
C ALA A 236 7.21 28.62 -1.37
N ILE A 237 6.63 27.73 -0.55
CA ILE A 237 6.55 27.87 0.91
C ILE A 237 7.15 26.62 1.54
N ALA A 238 8.18 26.81 2.36
CA ALA A 238 8.87 25.73 3.02
C ALA A 238 8.22 25.33 4.34
N ILE A 239 8.37 24.05 4.68
CA ILE A 239 8.00 23.49 5.98
C ILE A 239 9.26 22.83 6.54
N ASP A 240 9.73 23.33 7.67
CA ASP A 240 10.87 22.81 8.42
C ASP A 240 10.41 22.51 9.86
N MET A 241 9.70 21.38 9.98
CA MET A 241 8.99 20.96 11.20
C MET A 241 8.95 19.43 11.30
N PRO A 242 8.87 18.87 12.52
CA PRO A 242 8.61 17.46 12.75
C PRO A 242 7.22 17.07 12.25
N MET A 243 6.99 15.75 12.17
CA MET A 243 5.72 15.17 11.73
C MET A 243 4.60 15.35 12.77
N THR A 244 4.11 16.58 12.89
CA THR A 244 3.01 16.98 13.79
C THR A 244 1.72 17.19 13.02
N VAL A 245 0.59 17.21 13.72
CA VAL A 245 -0.71 17.57 13.13
C VAL A 245 -0.68 18.96 12.47
N LYS A 246 0.07 19.90 13.05
CA LYS A 246 0.26 21.25 12.49
C LYS A 246 0.98 21.20 11.13
N ALA A 247 2.02 20.37 10.99
CA ALA A 247 2.73 20.19 9.73
C ALA A 247 1.80 19.63 8.63
N ILE A 248 0.91 18.68 8.97
CA ILE A 248 -0.10 18.16 8.04
C ILE A 248 -1.06 19.27 7.59
N ILE A 249 -1.59 20.05 8.53
CA ILE A 249 -2.51 21.17 8.24
C ILE A 249 -1.84 22.18 7.31
N ILE A 250 -0.61 22.59 7.62
CA ILE A 250 0.16 23.55 6.82
C ILE A 250 0.43 23.01 5.42
N TYR A 251 0.85 21.74 5.31
CA TYR A 251 1.09 21.09 4.02
C TYR A 251 -0.15 21.13 3.12
N LEU A 252 -1.30 20.68 3.65
CA LEU A 252 -2.55 20.67 2.91
C LEU A 252 -3.02 22.09 2.57
N ALA A 253 -2.77 23.07 3.44
CA ALA A 253 -3.14 24.47 3.21
C ALA A 253 -2.36 25.11 2.06
N ILE A 254 -1.04 24.87 1.99
CA ILE A 254 -0.17 25.34 0.91
C ILE A 254 -0.67 24.78 -0.43
N VAL A 255 -0.96 23.46 -0.48
CA VAL A 255 -1.50 22.81 -1.69
C VAL A 255 -2.90 23.31 -2.04
N LEU A 256 -3.78 23.50 -1.05
CA LEU A 256 -5.16 23.97 -1.26
C LEU A 256 -5.19 25.37 -1.87
N ALA A 257 -4.35 26.28 -1.38
CA ALA A 257 -4.25 27.65 -1.89
C ALA A 257 -3.54 27.75 -3.26
N GLY A 258 -2.89 26.68 -3.72
CA GLY A 258 -2.19 26.65 -5.02
C GLY A 258 -0.76 27.17 -4.96
N PHE A 259 -0.12 27.08 -3.79
CA PHE A 259 1.31 27.33 -3.60
C PHE A 259 2.12 26.03 -3.79
N VAL A 260 3.44 26.17 -3.88
CA VAL A 260 4.37 25.03 -4.00
C VAL A 260 4.93 24.70 -2.61
N VAL A 261 4.63 23.50 -2.13
CA VAL A 261 5.15 23.03 -0.84
C VAL A 261 6.59 22.54 -0.96
N VAL A 262 7.45 22.98 -0.04
CA VAL A 262 8.86 22.57 0.05
C VAL A 262 9.09 21.90 1.41
N PRO A 263 8.86 20.59 1.54
CA PRO A 263 9.12 19.89 2.79
C PRO A 263 10.63 19.75 3.01
N ILE A 264 11.08 20.09 4.22
CA ILE A 264 12.47 19.97 4.67
C ILE A 264 12.43 19.13 5.95
N ALA A 265 13.30 18.12 6.02
CA ALA A 265 13.44 17.32 7.23
C ALA A 265 14.05 18.18 8.34
N ASP A 266 13.37 18.24 9.48
CA ASP A 266 13.77 19.00 10.68
C ASP A 266 15.08 18.50 11.31
N SER A 267 15.47 17.26 11.02
CA SER A 267 16.75 16.68 11.41
C SER A 267 17.96 17.18 10.61
N PHE A 268 17.75 18.00 9.58
CA PHE A 268 18.86 18.51 8.77
C PHE A 268 19.67 19.60 9.47
N ALA A 269 20.99 19.57 9.23
CA ALA A 269 21.86 20.66 9.64
C ALA A 269 21.45 21.96 8.93
N ALA A 270 21.68 23.11 9.58
CA ALA A 270 21.30 24.43 9.07
C ALA A 270 21.75 24.70 7.62
N LYS A 271 22.93 24.22 7.22
CA LYS A 271 23.44 24.37 5.85
C LYS A 271 22.59 23.62 4.81
N GLU A 272 22.06 22.46 5.19
CA GLU A 272 21.19 21.63 4.34
C GLU A 272 19.79 22.23 4.19
N ILE A 273 19.27 22.82 5.27
CA ILE A 273 18.01 23.59 5.27
C ILE A 273 18.17 24.82 4.36
N ALA A 274 19.23 25.62 4.57
CA ALA A 274 19.51 26.81 3.77
C ALA A 274 19.66 26.50 2.27
N THR A 275 20.29 25.36 1.94
CA THR A 275 20.45 24.93 0.54
C THR A 275 19.09 24.66 -0.11
N ARG A 276 18.17 23.99 0.59
CA ARG A 276 16.82 23.68 0.07
C ARG A 276 15.98 24.93 -0.09
N LEU A 277 15.99 25.83 0.88
CA LEU A 277 15.31 27.13 0.80
C LEU A 277 15.78 27.94 -0.43
N ARG A 278 17.09 27.95 -0.69
CA ARG A 278 17.67 28.67 -1.83
C ARG A 278 17.31 28.02 -3.17
N VAL A 279 17.42 26.70 -3.28
CA VAL A 279 17.13 25.97 -4.54
C VAL A 279 15.65 26.07 -4.90
N SER A 280 14.76 25.98 -3.91
CA SER A 280 13.32 26.12 -4.14
C SER A 280 12.85 27.57 -4.31
N ARG A 281 13.72 28.54 -4.00
CA ARG A 281 13.37 29.97 -3.94
C ARG A 281 12.17 30.21 -3.01
N ALA A 282 12.17 29.54 -1.87
CA ALA A 282 11.10 29.66 -0.88
C ALA A 282 10.94 31.12 -0.44
N LYS A 283 9.70 31.61 -0.44
CA LYS A 283 9.36 32.98 -0.01
C LYS A 283 9.05 33.06 1.48
N ALA A 284 8.73 31.93 2.10
CA ALA A 284 8.47 31.80 3.52
C ALA A 284 8.83 30.40 4.00
N VAL A 285 8.97 30.26 5.32
CA VAL A 285 9.16 28.99 6.01
C VAL A 285 8.26 28.93 7.23
N PHE A 286 7.51 27.84 7.37
CA PHE A 286 6.93 27.43 8.64
C PHE A 286 7.95 26.62 9.41
N THR A 287 8.18 26.98 10.66
CA THR A 287 9.05 26.24 11.58
C THR A 287 8.49 26.25 12.99
N GLN A 288 9.10 25.48 13.87
CA GLN A 288 8.71 25.36 15.27
C GLN A 288 9.51 26.31 16.17
N VAL A 289 8.93 26.64 17.33
CA VAL A 289 9.67 27.32 18.40
C VAL A 289 10.63 26.29 18.99
N ILE A 290 11.89 26.69 19.17
CA ILE A 290 12.92 25.92 19.88
C ILE A 290 12.56 25.80 21.35
#